data_AF-A0AAU3E3W8-F1
#
_entry.id   AF-A0AAU3E3W8-F1
#
_cell.length_a   1.000
_cell.length_b   1.000
_cell.length_c   1.000
_cell.angle_alpha   90.00
_cell.angle_beta   90.00
_cell.angle_gamma   90.00
#
_symmetry.space_group_name_H-M   'P 1'
#
loop_
_entity.id
_entity.type
_entity.pdbx_description
1 polymer ?
#
loop_
_entity_poly.entity_id
_entity_poly.type
_entity_poly.pdbx_seq_one_letter_code
_entity_poly.pdbx_strand_id
1 'polypeptide(L)'
;MATIPWLADVLRGAGVTVVEQGNWLGRVAGSSFAPIGVLWHHTAATSSAANPHPALNICINGRSDLPGPLCQALVDYNGVFHVISGGRANHAGVSRGSGPIPAGDGNTLMVGWEIDYNGVNQAMTGAQYSASVLATAAVLRRLGRDASHARGHRETSTSGKIDPSFIDLDSMRADVARQLAGNPPLDLTENDMKLIQSTNRGIALVGPGYFRQLSNNEEVTAAVALVGNPLIGNDRQFDLWRSIAFDGQVKAPSA
;
A
#
# COMPACT_ATOMS: atom_id res chain seq x y z
N MET A 1 -11.31 -24.94 -3.41
CA MET A 1 -10.84 -23.91 -2.45
C MET A 1 -11.13 -22.56 -3.05
N ALA A 2 -11.69 -21.62 -2.30
CA ALA A 2 -11.90 -20.27 -2.81
C ALA A 2 -10.54 -19.56 -2.90
N THR A 3 -10.20 -19.09 -4.10
CA THR A 3 -8.93 -18.43 -4.40
C THR A 3 -9.18 -17.11 -5.14
N ILE A 4 -8.15 -16.26 -5.17
CA ILE A 4 -8.11 -14.99 -5.89
C ILE A 4 -7.03 -15.05 -6.98
N PRO A 5 -7.22 -15.88 -8.02
CA PRO A 5 -6.22 -16.06 -9.09
C PRO A 5 -5.88 -14.75 -9.83
N TRP A 6 -6.79 -13.78 -9.77
CA TRP A 6 -6.64 -12.46 -10.37
C TRP A 6 -5.68 -11.53 -9.61
N LEU A 7 -5.20 -11.89 -8.41
CA LEU A 7 -4.49 -10.96 -7.55
C LEU A 7 -3.27 -10.33 -8.22
N ALA A 8 -2.35 -11.14 -8.73
CA ALA A 8 -1.11 -10.64 -9.33
C ALA A 8 -1.38 -9.68 -10.51
N ASP A 9 -2.33 -10.02 -11.37
CA ASP A 9 -2.68 -9.21 -12.54
C ASP A 9 -3.38 -7.90 -12.16
N VAL A 10 -4.27 -7.94 -11.15
CA VAL A 10 -4.93 -6.73 -10.63
C VAL A 10 -3.91 -5.76 -10.03
N LEU A 11 -2.90 -6.26 -9.31
CA LEU A 11 -1.83 -5.44 -8.76
C LEU A 11 -0.95 -4.83 -9.87
N ARG A 12 -0.51 -5.66 -10.84
CA ARG A 12 0.27 -5.17 -12.00
C ARG A 12 -0.48 -4.12 -12.80
N GLY A 13 -1.78 -4.34 -13.03
CA GLY A 13 -2.64 -3.39 -13.74
C GLY A 13 -2.78 -2.03 -13.05
N ALA A 14 -2.60 -1.99 -11.73
CA ALA A 14 -2.57 -0.75 -10.95
C ALA A 14 -1.20 -0.05 -10.96
N GLY A 15 -0.19 -0.64 -11.60
CA GLY A 15 1.18 -0.12 -11.63
C GLY A 15 2.06 -0.60 -10.47
N VAL A 16 1.63 -1.63 -9.74
CA VAL A 16 2.43 -2.24 -8.66
C VAL A 16 3.40 -3.27 -9.23
N THR A 17 4.67 -3.22 -8.80
CA THR A 17 5.66 -4.26 -9.13
C THR A 17 5.35 -5.53 -8.34
N VAL A 18 5.21 -6.67 -9.03
CA VAL A 18 4.79 -7.94 -8.42
C VAL A 18 5.80 -9.06 -8.68
N VAL A 19 6.16 -9.76 -7.61
CA VAL A 19 6.94 -11.01 -7.64
C VAL A 19 6.09 -12.16 -7.09
N GLU A 20 5.83 -13.18 -7.91
CA GLU A 20 5.07 -14.35 -7.50
C GLU A 20 5.97 -15.38 -6.80
N GLN A 21 5.63 -15.78 -5.57
CA GLN A 21 6.47 -16.67 -4.75
C GLN A 21 6.11 -18.14 -4.94
N GLY A 22 6.76 -18.82 -5.90
CA GLY A 22 6.56 -20.24 -6.16
C GLY A 22 5.10 -20.60 -6.44
N ASN A 23 4.57 -21.65 -5.81
CA ASN A 23 3.16 -22.04 -5.92
C ASN A 23 2.23 -21.15 -5.07
N TRP A 24 2.34 -19.82 -5.19
CA TRP A 24 1.54 -18.88 -4.39
C TRP A 24 0.04 -19.13 -4.53
N LEU A 25 -0.43 -19.45 -5.74
CA LEU A 25 -1.84 -19.67 -6.02
C LEU A 25 -2.42 -20.85 -5.22
N GLY A 26 -1.63 -21.91 -5.04
CA GLY A 26 -2.00 -23.10 -4.26
C GLY A 26 -1.63 -23.04 -2.77
N ARG A 27 -0.81 -22.07 -2.33
CA ARG A 27 -0.40 -21.92 -0.94
C ARG A 27 -1.52 -21.28 -0.14
N VAL A 28 -2.26 -22.06 0.65
CA VAL A 28 -3.40 -21.59 1.46
C VAL A 28 -3.43 -22.24 2.84
N ALA A 29 -3.92 -21.50 3.84
CA ALA A 29 -4.06 -21.95 5.23
C ALA A 29 -5.41 -22.63 5.53
N GLY A 30 -6.27 -22.79 4.53
CA GLY A 30 -7.60 -23.38 4.68
C GLY A 30 -8.52 -23.07 3.49
N SER A 31 -9.75 -23.58 3.53
CA SER A 31 -10.69 -23.52 2.40
C SER A 31 -11.68 -22.35 2.44
N SER A 32 -11.96 -21.80 3.63
CA SER A 32 -12.87 -20.66 3.81
C SER A 32 -12.15 -19.35 3.53
N PHE A 33 -12.51 -18.72 2.41
CA PHE A 33 -11.98 -17.44 1.98
C PHE A 33 -13.01 -16.71 1.09
N ALA A 34 -13.51 -15.57 1.56
CA ALA A 34 -14.50 -14.76 0.88
C ALA A 34 -14.21 -13.28 1.21
N PRO A 35 -13.11 -12.73 0.67
CA PRO A 35 -12.64 -11.43 1.08
C PRO A 35 -13.62 -10.34 0.67
N ILE A 36 -13.93 -9.46 1.62
CA ILE A 36 -14.71 -8.24 1.43
C ILE A 36 -13.88 -6.99 1.73
N GLY A 37 -12.63 -7.13 2.14
CA GLY A 37 -11.76 -6.01 2.48
C GLY A 37 -10.28 -6.33 2.38
N VAL A 38 -9.48 -5.35 2.78
CA VAL A 38 -8.02 -5.42 2.77
C VAL A 38 -7.50 -5.00 4.14
N LEU A 39 -6.54 -5.75 4.69
CA LEU A 39 -5.97 -5.52 6.01
C LEU A 39 -4.47 -5.25 5.89
N TRP A 40 -4.01 -4.12 6.43
CA TRP A 40 -2.60 -3.75 6.47
C TRP A 40 -1.99 -4.14 7.82
N HIS A 41 -0.79 -4.70 7.75
CA HIS A 41 0.06 -5.10 8.87
C HIS A 41 1.44 -4.48 8.70
N HIS A 42 2.22 -4.44 9.77
CA HIS A 42 3.68 -4.34 9.66
C HIS A 42 4.31 -5.59 10.24
N THR A 43 5.41 -6.02 9.64
CA THR A 43 6.04 -7.31 9.96
C THR A 43 6.83 -7.31 11.27
N ALA A 44 7.07 -6.12 11.84
CA ALA A 44 8.01 -5.87 12.93
C ALA A 44 9.48 -6.20 12.56
N ALA A 45 9.80 -6.38 11.28
CA ALA A 45 11.15 -6.59 10.79
C ALA A 45 11.75 -5.28 10.24
N THR A 46 13.00 -5.00 10.61
CA THR A 46 13.72 -3.84 10.04
C THR A 46 14.16 -4.16 8.62
N SER A 47 13.61 -3.44 7.65
CA SER A 47 13.95 -3.57 6.23
C SER A 47 14.86 -2.43 5.76
N SER A 48 15.52 -2.60 4.62
CA SER A 48 16.38 -1.58 4.00
C SER A 48 16.55 -1.86 2.52
N ALA A 49 17.12 -0.93 1.75
CA ALA A 49 17.45 -1.20 0.35
C ALA A 49 18.38 -2.43 0.17
N ALA A 50 19.29 -2.68 1.12
CA ALA A 50 20.20 -3.82 1.09
C ALA A 50 19.55 -5.15 1.54
N ASN A 51 18.48 -5.08 2.33
CA ASN A 51 17.68 -6.23 2.76
C ASN A 51 16.19 -5.84 2.72
N PRO A 52 15.57 -5.88 1.53
CA PRO A 52 14.27 -5.24 1.34
C PRO A 52 13.10 -6.05 1.90
N HIS A 53 13.22 -7.37 2.00
CA HIS A 53 12.13 -8.26 2.40
C HIS A 53 12.52 -9.22 3.55
N PRO A 54 13.00 -8.72 4.70
CA PRO A 54 13.50 -9.56 5.80
C PRO A 54 12.47 -10.57 6.34
N ALA A 55 11.17 -10.27 6.28
CA ALA A 55 10.14 -11.16 6.81
C ALA A 55 9.60 -12.16 5.78
N LEU A 56 10.05 -12.13 4.52
CA LEU A 56 9.48 -12.93 3.43
C LEU A 56 9.38 -14.43 3.75
N ASN A 57 10.45 -15.02 4.29
CA ASN A 57 10.46 -16.44 4.62
C ASN A 57 9.47 -16.80 5.75
N ILE A 58 9.30 -15.90 6.72
CA ILE A 58 8.32 -16.06 7.81
C ILE A 58 6.89 -15.89 7.25
N CYS A 59 6.65 -14.93 6.36
CA CYS A 59 5.34 -14.75 5.75
C CYS A 59 4.92 -15.96 4.88
N ILE A 60 5.88 -16.61 4.21
CA ILE A 60 5.65 -17.81 3.40
C ILE A 60 5.37 -19.03 4.28
N ASN A 61 6.26 -19.32 5.22
CA ASN A 61 6.26 -20.60 5.95
C ASN A 61 5.52 -20.56 7.28
N GLY A 62 5.30 -19.37 7.82
CA GLY A 62 4.84 -19.17 9.19
C GLY A 62 5.98 -19.23 10.20
N ARG A 63 5.57 -19.45 11.44
CA ARG A 63 6.42 -19.57 12.62
C ARG A 63 5.91 -20.73 13.49
N SER A 64 6.65 -21.09 14.54
CA SER A 64 6.37 -22.28 15.36
C SER A 64 4.97 -22.32 15.96
N ASP A 65 4.39 -21.16 16.27
CA ASP A 65 3.06 -21.00 16.87
C ASP A 65 1.96 -20.67 15.84
N LEU A 66 2.30 -20.42 14.57
CA LEU A 66 1.35 -20.03 13.54
C LEU A 66 1.82 -20.48 12.15
N PRO A 67 1.19 -21.53 11.56
CA PRO A 67 1.59 -22.02 10.24
C PRO A 67 1.27 -20.98 9.15
N GLY A 68 2.15 -20.91 8.15
CA GLY A 68 1.94 -20.06 6.97
C GLY A 68 0.82 -20.57 6.06
N PRO A 69 0.48 -19.79 5.01
CA PRO A 69 0.97 -18.43 4.75
C PRO A 69 0.41 -17.40 5.74
N LEU A 70 1.19 -16.38 6.09
CA LEU A 70 0.80 -15.31 7.02
C LEU A 70 0.29 -14.04 6.32
N CYS A 71 0.19 -14.03 5.00
CA CYS A 71 -0.46 -12.98 4.23
C CYS A 71 -0.68 -13.42 2.79
N GLN A 72 -1.42 -12.62 2.03
CA GLN A 72 -1.59 -12.80 0.59
C GLN A 72 -0.44 -12.14 -0.16
N ALA A 73 0.09 -11.01 0.31
CA ALA A 73 1.35 -10.47 -0.16
C ALA A 73 2.16 -9.78 0.94
N LEU A 74 3.48 -9.83 0.79
CA LEU A 74 4.42 -9.00 1.53
C LEU A 74 4.85 -7.82 0.66
N VAL A 75 5.01 -6.65 1.27
CA VAL A 75 5.47 -5.42 0.61
C VAL A 75 6.88 -5.10 1.10
N ASP A 76 7.86 -5.24 0.22
CA ASP A 76 9.27 -5.01 0.55
C ASP A 76 9.59 -3.51 0.76
N TYR A 77 10.80 -3.20 1.20
CA TYR A 77 11.27 -1.83 1.42
C TYR A 77 11.07 -0.88 0.22
N ASN A 78 11.13 -1.43 -1.00
CA ASN A 78 11.02 -0.70 -2.26
C ASN A 78 9.57 -0.63 -2.79
N GLY A 79 8.59 -1.15 -2.04
CA GLY A 79 7.19 -1.20 -2.48
C GLY A 79 6.89 -2.32 -3.48
N VAL A 80 7.74 -3.34 -3.59
CA VAL A 80 7.49 -4.53 -4.40
C VAL A 80 6.59 -5.50 -3.65
N PHE A 81 5.54 -5.96 -4.31
CA PHE A 81 4.60 -6.94 -3.78
C PHE A 81 5.08 -8.37 -4.07
N HIS A 82 5.53 -9.06 -3.03
CA HIS A 82 5.79 -10.50 -3.06
C HIS A 82 4.49 -11.24 -2.79
N VAL A 83 3.83 -11.77 -3.83
CA VAL A 83 2.56 -12.49 -3.70
C VAL A 83 2.83 -13.91 -3.19
N ILE A 84 2.20 -14.24 -2.05
CA ILE A 84 2.50 -15.44 -1.24
C ILE A 84 1.31 -16.40 -1.22
N SER A 85 0.08 -15.92 -1.15
CA SER A 85 -1.10 -16.79 -1.04
C SER A 85 -2.18 -16.39 -2.02
N GLY A 86 -2.70 -17.36 -2.76
CA GLY A 86 -3.87 -17.22 -3.62
C GLY A 86 -5.19 -17.38 -2.88
N GLY A 87 -5.19 -17.59 -1.57
CA GLY A 87 -6.41 -17.84 -0.79
C GLY A 87 -6.27 -17.42 0.67
N ARG A 88 -6.90 -18.18 1.57
CA ARG A 88 -6.84 -17.92 3.01
C ARG A 88 -5.38 -17.88 3.50
N ALA A 89 -5.06 -16.88 4.30
CA ALA A 89 -3.81 -16.77 5.05
C ALA A 89 -4.12 -16.59 6.55
N ASN A 90 -3.17 -16.92 7.42
CA ASN A 90 -3.29 -16.81 8.88
C ASN A 90 -2.70 -15.47 9.36
N HIS A 91 -3.44 -14.38 9.19
CA HIS A 91 -2.91 -13.01 9.36
C HIS A 91 -3.74 -12.14 10.30
N ALA A 92 -5.07 -12.14 10.15
CA ALA A 92 -6.00 -11.28 10.89
C ALA A 92 -6.51 -11.90 12.19
N GLY A 93 -6.63 -13.23 12.24
CA GLY A 93 -7.27 -13.94 13.35
C GLY A 93 -8.74 -13.54 13.54
N VAL A 94 -9.22 -13.55 14.79
CA VAL A 94 -10.60 -13.14 15.12
C VAL A 94 -10.70 -11.61 15.17
N SER A 95 -11.57 -11.05 14.34
CA SER A 95 -11.88 -9.63 14.26
C SER A 95 -13.00 -9.25 15.24
N ARG A 96 -12.87 -8.10 15.90
CA ARG A 96 -13.95 -7.47 16.70
C ARG A 96 -14.98 -6.71 15.85
N GLY A 97 -14.78 -6.66 14.54
CA GLY A 97 -15.53 -5.83 13.61
C GLY A 97 -14.99 -4.39 13.56
N SER A 98 -15.04 -3.77 12.38
CA SER A 98 -14.57 -2.40 12.17
C SER A 98 -15.17 -1.81 10.89
N GLY A 99 -16.02 -0.78 11.02
CA GLY A 99 -16.89 -0.29 9.93
C GLY A 99 -17.66 -1.43 9.26
N PRO A 100 -17.56 -1.65 7.93
CA PRO A 100 -18.33 -2.69 7.24
C PRO A 100 -17.69 -4.09 7.37
N ILE A 101 -16.50 -4.22 7.97
CA ILE A 101 -15.93 -5.53 8.28
C ILE A 101 -16.63 -6.06 9.54
N PRO A 102 -17.37 -7.19 9.46
CA PRO A 102 -18.05 -7.74 10.62
C PRO A 102 -17.05 -8.37 11.59
N ALA A 103 -17.49 -8.61 12.82
CA ALA A 103 -16.77 -9.46 13.76
C ALA A 103 -16.76 -10.92 13.26
N GLY A 104 -15.80 -11.71 13.72
CA GLY A 104 -15.65 -13.12 13.35
C GLY A 104 -14.30 -13.42 12.73
N ASP A 105 -14.26 -14.33 11.75
CA ASP A 105 -13.02 -14.83 11.18
C ASP A 105 -12.42 -13.86 10.14
N GLY A 106 -11.50 -12.99 10.59
CA GLY A 106 -10.84 -11.99 9.75
C GLY A 106 -10.01 -12.60 8.62
N ASN A 107 -9.47 -13.81 8.82
CA ASN A 107 -8.68 -14.53 7.79
C ASN A 107 -9.54 -14.95 6.59
N THR A 108 -10.86 -15.13 6.80
CA THR A 108 -11.82 -15.37 5.70
C THR A 108 -12.16 -14.06 4.98
N LEU A 109 -12.25 -12.96 5.72
CA LEU A 109 -12.91 -11.73 5.28
C LEU A 109 -11.99 -10.73 4.58
N MET A 110 -10.67 -10.88 4.67
CA MET A 110 -9.75 -9.85 4.19
C MET A 110 -8.56 -10.43 3.42
N VAL A 111 -8.09 -9.67 2.44
CA VAL A 111 -6.77 -9.84 1.83
C VAL A 111 -5.75 -9.09 2.69
N GLY A 112 -4.66 -9.73 3.09
CA GLY A 112 -3.65 -9.19 3.99
C GLY A 112 -2.37 -8.76 3.29
N TRP A 113 -1.93 -7.53 3.59
CA TRP A 113 -0.60 -7.01 3.28
C TRP A 113 0.27 -7.01 4.53
N GLU A 114 1.41 -7.68 4.45
CA GLU A 114 2.49 -7.58 5.44
C GLU A 114 3.54 -6.61 4.92
N ILE A 115 3.62 -5.41 5.49
CA ILE A 115 4.53 -4.36 5.00
C ILE A 115 5.81 -4.41 5.82
N ASP A 116 6.95 -4.58 5.16
CA ASP A 116 8.23 -4.85 5.82
C ASP A 116 8.81 -3.58 6.45
N TYR A 117 8.46 -3.30 7.70
CA TYR A 117 9.08 -2.28 8.54
C TYR A 117 8.84 -2.60 10.02
N ASN A 118 9.73 -2.10 10.90
CA ASN A 118 9.71 -2.54 12.30
C ASN A 118 8.61 -1.90 13.18
N GLY A 119 8.07 -0.74 12.78
CA GLY A 119 7.00 -0.07 13.52
C GLY A 119 7.39 0.45 14.92
N VAL A 120 8.68 0.53 15.24
CA VAL A 120 9.24 1.04 16.51
C VAL A 120 10.08 2.29 16.31
N ASN A 121 11.08 2.24 15.42
CA ASN A 121 11.91 3.40 15.05
C ASN A 121 12.06 3.56 13.53
N GLN A 122 11.33 2.73 12.78
CA GLN A 122 11.19 2.78 11.33
C GLN A 122 9.70 2.92 11.01
N ALA A 123 9.37 3.86 10.12
CA ALA A 123 8.06 3.97 9.49
C ALA A 123 8.11 3.39 8.07
N MET A 124 6.95 3.22 7.43
CA MET A 124 6.89 2.84 6.02
C MET A 124 7.68 3.84 5.15
N THR A 125 8.35 3.33 4.12
CA THR A 125 8.86 4.20 3.04
C THR A 125 7.70 4.76 2.23
N GLY A 126 7.93 5.89 1.53
CA GLY A 126 6.95 6.41 0.57
C GLY A 126 6.61 5.40 -0.53
N ALA A 127 7.57 4.55 -0.91
CA ALA A 127 7.37 3.49 -1.89
C ALA A 127 6.42 2.40 -1.38
N GLN A 128 6.63 1.92 -0.15
CA GLN A 128 5.74 0.98 0.53
C GLN A 128 4.31 1.51 0.63
N TYR A 129 4.17 2.75 1.10
CA TYR A 129 2.86 3.38 1.26
C TYR A 129 2.15 3.53 -0.10
N SER A 130 2.83 4.07 -1.11
CA SER A 130 2.24 4.32 -2.44
C SER A 130 1.79 3.02 -3.11
N ALA A 131 2.66 2.01 -3.11
CA ALA A 131 2.33 0.70 -3.66
C ALA A 131 1.13 0.06 -2.93
N SER A 132 1.09 0.18 -1.60
CA SER A 132 0.01 -0.38 -0.77
C SER A 132 -1.32 0.31 -1.01
N VAL A 133 -1.34 1.64 -1.19
CA VAL A 133 -2.56 2.40 -1.58
C VAL A 133 -3.07 1.92 -2.94
N LEU A 134 -2.20 1.84 -3.95
CA LEU A 134 -2.57 1.40 -5.31
C LEU A 134 -3.10 -0.04 -5.30
N ALA A 135 -2.38 -0.95 -4.63
CA ALA A 135 -2.78 -2.34 -4.46
C ALA A 135 -4.15 -2.47 -3.79
N THR A 136 -4.36 -1.74 -2.70
CA THR A 136 -5.60 -1.77 -1.93
C THR A 136 -6.78 -1.27 -2.76
N ALA A 137 -6.64 -0.14 -3.45
CA ALA A 137 -7.68 0.37 -4.32
C ALA A 137 -7.99 -0.59 -5.48
N ALA A 138 -6.98 -1.24 -6.06
CA ALA A 138 -7.17 -2.23 -7.12
C ALA A 138 -7.96 -3.45 -6.65
N VAL A 139 -7.60 -3.99 -5.48
CA VAL A 139 -8.32 -5.12 -4.86
C VAL A 139 -9.75 -4.72 -4.51
N LEU A 140 -9.96 -3.58 -3.85
CA LEU A 140 -11.31 -3.14 -3.46
C LEU A 140 -12.21 -2.89 -4.68
N ARG A 141 -11.66 -2.29 -5.75
CA ARG A 141 -12.37 -2.17 -7.04
C ARG A 141 -12.77 -3.53 -7.58
N ARG A 142 -11.87 -4.52 -7.55
CA ARG A 142 -12.16 -5.90 -7.99
C ARG A 142 -13.23 -6.56 -7.15
N LEU A 143 -13.30 -6.25 -5.85
CA LEU A 143 -14.30 -6.76 -4.91
C LEU A 143 -15.63 -5.97 -4.94
N GLY A 144 -15.71 -4.87 -5.69
CA GLY A 144 -16.89 -3.99 -5.72
C GLY A 144 -17.11 -3.27 -4.38
N ARG A 145 -16.03 -2.90 -3.70
CA ARG A 145 -16.05 -2.26 -2.37
C ARG A 145 -15.39 -0.89 -2.40
N ASP A 146 -15.81 -0.03 -1.50
CA ASP A 146 -15.22 1.29 -1.29
C ASP A 146 -14.03 1.25 -0.31
N ALA A 147 -13.37 2.40 -0.13
CA ALA A 147 -12.23 2.53 0.77
C ALA A 147 -12.56 2.24 2.24
N SER A 148 -13.84 2.27 2.63
CA SER A 148 -14.27 1.91 3.98
C SER A 148 -14.08 0.43 4.28
N HIS A 149 -13.64 -0.40 3.33
CA HIS A 149 -13.26 -1.80 3.55
C HIS A 149 -11.74 -2.01 3.69
N ALA A 150 -10.93 -0.95 3.68
CA ALA A 150 -9.51 -0.98 4.02
C ALA A 150 -9.28 -0.74 5.52
N ARG A 151 -8.55 -1.62 6.19
CA ARG A 151 -8.29 -1.55 7.64
C ARG A 151 -6.82 -1.72 7.98
N GLY A 152 -6.42 -1.16 9.12
CA GLY A 152 -5.24 -1.60 9.84
C GLY A 152 -5.59 -2.66 10.87
N HIS A 153 -4.70 -3.61 11.13
CA HIS A 153 -4.94 -4.71 12.07
C HIS A 153 -5.38 -4.25 13.47
N ARG A 154 -4.84 -3.14 13.96
CA ARG A 154 -5.20 -2.49 15.23
C ARG A 154 -6.68 -2.08 15.32
N GLU A 155 -7.33 -1.84 14.18
CA GLU A 155 -8.74 -1.48 14.14
C GLU A 155 -9.64 -2.70 14.33
N THR A 156 -9.20 -3.87 13.85
CA THR A 156 -9.96 -5.13 13.86
C THR A 156 -9.58 -6.05 15.02
N SER A 157 -8.41 -5.88 15.63
CA SER A 157 -7.86 -6.82 16.61
C SER A 157 -8.69 -6.90 17.90
N THR A 158 -8.91 -8.12 18.38
CA THR A 158 -9.48 -8.42 19.71
C THR A 158 -8.44 -8.46 20.82
N SER A 159 -7.15 -8.61 20.49
CA SER A 159 -6.05 -8.85 21.44
C SER A 159 -5.13 -7.63 21.65
N GLY A 160 -5.56 -6.43 21.28
CA GLY A 160 -4.76 -5.21 21.43
C GLY A 160 -3.55 -5.07 20.49
N LYS A 161 -3.56 -5.69 19.30
CA LYS A 161 -2.54 -5.46 18.26
C LYS A 161 -2.43 -3.97 17.92
N ILE A 162 -1.20 -3.51 17.68
CA ILE A 162 -0.88 -2.09 17.45
C ILE A 162 -0.58 -1.77 15.98
N ASP A 163 -0.36 -2.79 15.16
CA ASP A 163 0.02 -2.65 13.77
C ASP A 163 -1.16 -2.23 12.87
N PRO A 164 -0.93 -1.47 11.79
CA PRO A 164 0.33 -0.83 11.41
C PRO A 164 0.61 0.42 12.28
N SER A 165 1.88 0.62 12.63
CA SER A 165 2.36 1.80 13.39
C SER A 165 2.75 2.94 12.45
N PHE A 166 2.85 4.17 12.98
CA PHE A 166 3.27 5.39 12.27
C PHE A 166 2.42 5.77 11.05
N ILE A 167 1.14 5.45 11.11
CA ILE A 167 0.17 5.74 10.05
C ILE A 167 -1.14 6.23 10.65
N ASP A 168 -1.74 7.22 10.01
CA ASP A 168 -3.14 7.58 10.17
C ASP A 168 -3.97 6.77 9.16
N LEU A 169 -4.87 5.94 9.69
CA LEU A 169 -5.69 5.03 8.88
C LEU A 169 -6.87 5.72 8.21
N ASP A 170 -7.29 6.89 8.69
CA ASP A 170 -8.30 7.71 8.00
C ASP A 170 -7.68 8.39 6.79
N SER A 171 -6.47 8.92 6.92
CA SER A 171 -5.67 9.42 5.79
C SER A 171 -5.42 8.32 4.74
N MET A 172 -5.05 7.11 5.17
CA MET A 172 -4.91 5.95 4.28
C MET A 172 -6.18 5.64 3.50
N ARG A 173 -7.33 5.61 4.18
CA ARG A 173 -8.63 5.40 3.51
C ARG A 173 -8.97 6.52 2.53
N ALA A 174 -8.64 7.77 2.85
CA ALA A 174 -8.84 8.89 1.94
C ALA A 174 -7.98 8.76 0.67
N ASP A 175 -6.73 8.32 0.79
CA ASP A 175 -5.86 8.01 -0.35
C ASP A 175 -6.40 6.88 -1.22
N VAL A 176 -6.87 5.80 -0.60
CA VAL A 176 -7.51 4.68 -1.30
C VAL A 176 -8.78 5.14 -2.03
N ALA A 177 -9.59 5.99 -1.40
CA ALA A 177 -10.81 6.53 -2.01
C ALA A 177 -10.49 7.39 -3.25
N ARG A 178 -9.42 8.22 -3.20
CA ARG A 178 -8.95 8.99 -4.35
C ARG A 178 -8.55 8.09 -5.52
N GLN A 179 -7.79 7.01 -5.25
CA GLN A 179 -7.45 6.03 -6.29
C GLN A 179 -8.67 5.32 -6.87
N LEU A 180 -9.66 4.98 -6.02
CA LEU A 180 -10.88 4.33 -6.46
C LEU A 180 -11.67 5.22 -7.43
N ALA A 181 -11.75 6.52 -7.15
CA ALA A 181 -12.43 7.53 -7.97
C ALA A 181 -11.73 7.84 -9.31
N GLY A 182 -10.56 7.25 -9.59
CA GLY A 182 -9.84 7.46 -10.85
C GLY A 182 -8.79 8.58 -10.83
N ASN A 183 -8.43 9.05 -9.63
CA ASN A 183 -7.63 10.25 -9.32
C ASN A 183 -8.21 11.55 -9.92
N PRO A 184 -8.45 12.58 -9.09
CA PRO A 184 -8.85 13.88 -9.59
C PRO A 184 -7.73 14.47 -10.48
N PRO A 185 -8.08 15.30 -11.47
CA PRO A 185 -7.10 16.13 -12.17
C PRO A 185 -6.23 16.87 -11.16
N LEU A 186 -4.94 17.03 -11.46
CA LEU A 186 -4.10 17.96 -10.73
C LEU A 186 -4.54 19.37 -11.14
N ASP A 187 -5.43 19.95 -10.34
CA ASP A 187 -5.88 21.33 -10.52
C ASP A 187 -4.85 22.24 -9.82
N LEU A 188 -4.05 22.92 -10.62
CA LEU A 188 -3.09 23.93 -10.17
C LEU A 188 -3.52 25.27 -10.75
N THR A 189 -3.91 26.20 -9.89
CA THR A 189 -4.05 27.62 -10.25
C THR A 189 -2.81 28.38 -9.84
N GLU A 190 -2.59 29.59 -10.37
CA GLU A 190 -1.35 30.39 -10.34
C GLU A 190 -0.35 30.13 -9.19
N ASN A 191 -0.83 30.16 -7.94
CA ASN A 191 0.02 30.06 -6.74
C ASN A 191 -0.10 28.71 -6.01
N ASP A 192 -0.82 27.74 -6.57
CA ASP A 192 -1.03 26.44 -5.96
C ASP A 192 0.22 25.59 -6.01
N MET A 193 0.49 24.94 -4.88
CA MET A 193 1.53 23.94 -4.74
C MET A 193 0.91 22.65 -4.23
N LYS A 194 1.37 21.50 -4.74
CA LYS A 194 0.93 20.16 -4.34
C LYS A 194 2.12 19.22 -4.22
N LEU A 195 2.02 18.29 -3.28
CA LEU A 195 2.92 17.15 -3.25
C LEU A 195 2.35 16.03 -4.13
N ILE A 196 3.22 15.37 -4.89
CA ILE A 196 2.92 14.16 -5.66
C ILE A 196 3.90 13.06 -5.26
N GLN A 197 3.44 11.82 -5.22
CA GLN A 197 4.28 10.67 -4.86
C GLN A 197 3.94 9.44 -5.71
N SER A 198 4.96 8.69 -6.10
CA SER A 198 4.81 7.36 -6.68
C SER A 198 5.92 6.43 -6.21
N THR A 199 5.72 5.13 -6.38
CA THR A 199 6.64 4.09 -5.88
C THR A 199 8.06 4.28 -6.39
N ASN A 200 8.26 4.47 -7.70
CA ASN A 200 9.61 4.52 -8.28
C ASN A 200 10.10 5.94 -8.61
N ARG A 201 9.29 6.98 -8.40
CA ARG A 201 9.72 8.39 -8.57
C ARG A 201 9.91 9.13 -7.25
N GLY A 202 9.57 8.50 -6.12
CA GLY A 202 9.61 9.16 -4.83
C GLY A 202 8.56 10.27 -4.74
N ILE A 203 8.88 11.32 -3.96
CA ILE A 203 7.98 12.43 -3.65
C ILE A 203 8.54 13.75 -4.18
N ALA A 204 7.68 14.57 -4.78
CA ALA A 204 8.04 15.86 -5.34
C ALA A 204 6.98 16.93 -5.05
N LEU A 205 7.42 18.18 -4.96
CA LEU A 205 6.58 19.36 -4.91
C LEU A 205 6.38 19.90 -6.33
N VAL A 206 5.13 20.16 -6.71
CA VAL A 206 4.74 20.69 -8.02
C VAL A 206 3.85 21.92 -7.88
N GLY A 207 3.95 22.84 -8.84
CA GLY A 207 3.10 24.02 -9.00
C GLY A 207 3.28 24.61 -10.41
N PRO A 208 2.52 25.63 -10.82
CA PRO A 208 2.70 26.25 -12.13
C PRO A 208 4.14 26.74 -12.36
N GLY A 209 4.80 26.22 -13.39
CA GLY A 209 6.22 26.46 -13.70
C GLY A 209 7.23 25.84 -12.72
N TYR A 210 6.79 25.00 -11.78
CA TYR A 210 7.63 24.53 -10.66
C TYR A 210 7.58 23.01 -10.48
N PHE A 211 8.77 22.41 -10.32
CA PHE A 211 8.95 21.04 -9.84
C PHE A 211 10.20 20.96 -8.99
N ARG A 212 10.09 20.30 -7.85
CA ARG A 212 11.24 19.97 -7.00
C ARG A 212 11.07 18.57 -6.45
N GLN A 213 12.01 17.69 -6.79
CA GLN A 213 12.16 16.40 -6.13
C GLN A 213 12.60 16.62 -4.68
N LEU A 214 11.95 15.95 -3.74
CA LEU A 214 12.37 15.93 -2.34
C LEU A 214 13.16 14.65 -2.07
N SER A 215 14.19 14.78 -1.25
CA SER A 215 15.25 13.78 -1.08
C SER A 215 15.40 13.26 0.35
N ASN A 216 14.83 13.96 1.32
CA ASN A 216 14.96 13.63 2.73
C ASN A 216 13.69 13.96 3.55
N ASN A 217 13.62 13.42 4.76
CA ASN A 217 12.45 13.53 5.63
C ASN A 217 12.17 14.96 6.10
N GLU A 218 13.20 15.81 6.25
CA GLU A 218 13.02 17.20 6.67
C GLU A 218 12.29 17.99 5.59
N GLU A 219 12.73 17.86 4.33
CA GLU A 219 12.06 18.45 3.17
C GLU A 219 10.61 18.00 3.06
N VAL A 220 10.35 16.70 3.22
CA VAL A 220 8.99 16.13 3.16
C VAL A 220 8.13 16.66 4.29
N THR A 221 8.63 16.67 5.53
CA THR A 221 7.86 17.15 6.69
C THR A 221 7.49 18.63 6.54
N ALA A 222 8.44 19.46 6.13
CA ALA A 222 8.21 20.87 5.89
C ALA A 222 7.19 21.10 4.76
N ALA A 223 7.29 20.34 3.66
CA ALA A 223 6.36 20.46 2.55
C ALA A 223 4.95 19.99 2.93
N VAL A 224 4.81 18.88 3.64
CA VAL A 224 3.50 18.38 4.12
C VAL A 224 2.83 19.38 5.04
N ALA A 225 3.58 20.03 5.93
CA ALA A 225 3.05 21.08 6.81
C ALA A 225 2.50 22.29 6.04
N LEU A 226 3.03 22.57 4.84
CA LEU A 226 2.64 23.71 4.03
C LEU A 226 1.51 23.40 3.05
N VAL A 227 1.58 22.26 2.35
CA VAL A 227 0.70 21.96 1.20
C VAL A 227 -0.18 20.72 1.39
N GLY A 228 -0.10 20.09 2.57
CA GLY A 228 -0.83 18.87 2.88
C GLY A 228 -0.19 17.60 2.34
N ASN A 229 -0.88 16.47 2.51
CA ASN A 229 -0.38 15.15 2.13
C ASN A 229 -0.22 14.99 0.60
N PRO A 230 0.74 14.15 0.14
CA PRO A 230 0.95 13.92 -1.28
C PRO A 230 -0.25 13.27 -1.96
N LEU A 231 -0.50 13.65 -3.21
CA LEU A 231 -1.27 12.85 -4.14
C LEU A 231 -0.47 11.61 -4.50
N ILE A 232 -0.99 10.44 -4.11
CA ILE A 232 -0.41 9.15 -4.47
C ILE A 232 -0.82 8.80 -5.90
N GLY A 233 0.09 8.29 -6.71
CA GLY A 233 -0.22 7.79 -8.06
C GLY A 233 0.78 6.74 -8.52
N ASN A 234 0.48 6.09 -9.65
CA ASN A 234 1.49 5.29 -10.35
C ASN A 234 2.51 6.19 -11.05
N ASP A 235 3.61 5.60 -11.53
CA ASP A 235 4.70 6.34 -12.18
C ASP A 235 4.22 7.19 -13.37
N ARG A 236 3.27 6.70 -14.16
CA ARG A 236 2.74 7.46 -15.31
C ARG A 236 1.93 8.67 -14.86
N GLN A 237 1.15 8.54 -13.79
CA GLN A 237 0.41 9.66 -13.20
C GLN A 237 1.37 10.69 -12.62
N PHE A 238 2.43 10.26 -11.94
CA PHE A 238 3.49 11.15 -11.47
C PHE A 238 4.14 11.92 -12.61
N ASP A 239 4.55 11.21 -13.67
CA ASP A 239 5.21 11.82 -14.83
C ASP A 239 4.26 12.81 -15.55
N LEU A 240 2.96 12.50 -15.61
CA LEU A 240 1.92 13.40 -16.14
C LEU A 240 1.74 14.64 -15.27
N TRP A 241 1.61 14.49 -13.95
CA TRP A 241 1.51 15.63 -13.02
C TRP A 241 2.72 16.56 -13.10
N ARG A 242 3.93 15.99 -13.17
CA ARG A 242 5.15 16.77 -13.42
C ARG A 242 5.06 17.53 -14.75
N SER A 243 4.57 16.90 -15.81
CA SER A 243 4.47 17.56 -17.12
C SER A 243 3.46 18.71 -17.13
N ILE A 244 2.33 18.57 -16.42
CA ILE A 244 1.30 19.60 -16.25
C ILE A 244 1.88 20.80 -15.47
N ALA A 245 2.66 20.53 -14.42
CA ALA A 245 3.30 21.57 -13.63
C ALA A 245 4.20 22.50 -14.46
N PHE A 246 4.83 21.99 -15.53
CA PHE A 246 5.67 22.80 -16.43
C PHE A 246 4.93 23.42 -17.62
N ASP A 247 3.59 23.45 -17.61
CA ASP A 247 2.75 23.99 -18.70
C ASP A 247 3.05 23.32 -20.06
N GLY A 248 3.54 22.07 -20.02
CA GLY A 248 3.97 21.32 -21.21
C GLY A 248 5.31 21.76 -21.83
N GLN A 249 6.01 22.75 -21.28
CA GLN A 249 7.36 23.10 -21.75
C GLN A 249 8.37 22.09 -21.21
N VAL A 250 8.75 21.14 -22.06
CA VAL A 250 9.94 20.32 -21.83
C VAL A 250 11.12 21.28 -21.76
N LYS A 251 11.64 21.52 -20.56
CA LYS A 251 12.92 22.20 -20.38
C LYS A 251 13.94 21.40 -21.19
N ALA A 252 14.36 21.92 -22.34
CA ALA A 252 15.42 21.33 -23.13
C ALA A 252 16.64 21.10 -22.22
N PRO A 253 17.40 20.01 -22.42
CA PRO A 253 18.64 19.85 -21.68
C PRO A 253 19.52 21.07 -21.98
N SER A 254 19.90 21.80 -20.93
CA SER A 254 20.89 22.87 -21.05
C SER A 254 22.18 22.25 -21.59
N ALA A 255 22.61 22.74 -22.76
CA ALA A 255 23.91 22.44 -23.37
C ALA A 255 25.07 22.93 -22.50
#